data_AF-A0A958Z3I5-F1
#
_entry.id   AF-A0A958Z3I5-F1
#
_cell.length_a   1.000
_cell.length_b   1.000
_cell.length_c   1.000
_cell.angle_alpha   90.00
_cell.angle_beta   90.00
_cell.angle_gamma   90.00
#
_symmetry.space_group_name_H-M   'P 1'
#
loop_
_entity.id
_entity.type
_entity.pdbx_description
1 polymer ?
#
loop_
_entity_poly.entity_id
_entity_poly.type
_entity_poly.pdbx_seq_one_letter_code
_entity_poly.pdbx_strand_id
1 'polypeptide(L)'
;MSDEKLPQDTSTPLSNQENENELSTNETAKQVNSASENESLAENAELENAASNAEENVEEENTLEETNSEEKAEVENVVEEAMVAEKESVKEKETIEATSNEKIEASDDDESGEDEEEVESSEDEEDDEDHEEKAQKDYSTLSKKELVAELDKLLKTKKIQELKHDVEEIRTEFNNKFNEELEHKKEEFLAEGGNIIDFHYTTPLKKGFNSLYFDYKEKRSNHYKNLKKDLQANLDKRWELIEELKSLLSAEENINTTYKHFKDIQEKWHVAGAIPRDKYNTVWNTYHHHVENFYDFLHLNREFRDLDFKHNLDSKLKIITRAEELGQEADINKAFRELQMLHKMWKEDIGPVAKEYRDEVWDKFSDATKVIHDKRQAQLAEMEKDFETNYEKKKELVEEIKKATEEAKPSHQGWQNAIKKVQELRDTFFNTGRVPRANNKEIWKAFKDATSNFNHQKNSFYKNQKKEQYTNLEKKRELIKIAEENKDSEDFDATTQLMKKIQND
;
A
#
# COMPACT_ATOMS: atom_id res chain seq x y z
N MET A 1 80.13 -8.15 -15.97
CA MET A 1 79.10 -8.99 -16.62
C MET A 1 77.80 -8.22 -16.46
N SER A 2 77.72 -7.02 -17.06
CA SER A 2 77.51 -6.78 -18.49
C SER A 2 76.06 -7.13 -18.80
N ASP A 3 75.16 -6.16 -18.77
CA ASP A 3 74.82 -5.19 -19.84
C ASP A 3 73.37 -5.55 -20.28
N GLU A 4 72.43 -4.67 -20.60
CA GLU A 4 72.53 -3.31 -21.13
C GLU A 4 71.16 -2.58 -21.07
N LYS A 5 71.23 -1.28 -20.74
CA LYS A 5 70.54 -0.11 -21.36
C LYS A 5 69.01 0.09 -21.37
N LEU A 6 68.60 1.03 -20.51
CA LEU A 6 67.76 2.23 -20.78
C LEU A 6 68.50 3.24 -21.74
N PRO A 7 68.02 4.46 -22.13
CA PRO A 7 66.71 5.17 -22.00
C PRO A 7 66.34 6.08 -23.23
N GLN A 8 65.37 7.02 -23.02
CA GLN A 8 65.23 8.41 -23.55
C GLN A 8 64.22 8.61 -24.70
N ASP A 9 63.08 9.28 -24.45
CA ASP A 9 62.83 10.75 -24.37
C ASP A 9 62.74 11.43 -25.76
N THR A 10 61.63 12.11 -26.05
CA THR A 10 61.54 13.59 -26.13
C THR A 10 60.19 14.07 -26.69
N SER A 11 59.52 14.91 -25.90
CA SER A 11 59.02 16.27 -26.26
C SER A 11 58.09 16.50 -27.46
N THR A 12 56.87 16.95 -27.12
CA THR A 12 56.01 18.02 -27.72
C THR A 12 56.84 19.22 -28.27
N PRO A 13 56.35 20.20 -29.10
CA PRO A 13 54.96 20.66 -29.23
C PRO A 13 54.47 21.35 -30.56
N LEU A 14 53.18 21.76 -30.55
CA LEU A 14 52.58 23.00 -31.09
C LEU A 14 52.70 23.41 -32.59
N SER A 15 51.52 23.64 -33.20
CA SER A 15 51.05 24.94 -33.75
C SER A 15 50.62 24.98 -35.24
N ASN A 16 49.40 25.51 -35.42
CA ASN A 16 48.95 26.48 -36.44
C ASN A 16 48.85 26.09 -37.92
N GLN A 17 47.63 26.16 -38.47
CA GLN A 17 47.09 27.30 -39.27
C GLN A 17 45.77 26.81 -39.94
N GLU A 18 44.63 27.44 -39.64
CA GLU A 18 44.06 28.60 -40.35
C GLU A 18 43.70 28.29 -41.81
N ASN A 19 42.40 28.36 -42.11
CA ASN A 19 41.90 29.16 -43.23
C ASN A 19 40.40 29.46 -43.03
N GLU A 20 40.13 30.72 -42.71
CA GLU A 20 38.89 31.44 -42.96
C GLU A 20 38.78 31.83 -44.45
N ASN A 21 37.71 32.59 -44.75
CA ASN A 21 37.30 33.29 -45.98
C ASN A 21 36.29 32.54 -46.87
N GLU A 22 35.18 33.14 -47.33
CA GLU A 22 34.70 34.53 -47.21
C GLU A 22 33.22 34.63 -47.64
N LEU A 23 32.60 35.75 -47.22
CA LEU A 23 31.31 36.32 -47.62
C LEU A 23 31.10 36.48 -49.15
N SER A 24 29.81 36.56 -49.56
CA SER A 24 29.21 37.61 -50.43
C SER A 24 27.88 37.09 -51.02
N THR A 25 26.69 37.55 -50.58
CA THR A 25 25.89 38.71 -51.05
C THR A 25 25.59 38.78 -52.57
N ASN A 26 24.32 38.62 -52.94
CA ASN A 26 23.49 39.48 -53.83
C ASN A 26 22.19 38.69 -54.17
N GLU A 27 20.98 39.22 -53.91
CA GLU A 27 20.22 40.15 -54.79
C GLU A 27 20.18 39.66 -56.25
N THR A 28 19.05 39.54 -56.97
CA THR A 28 17.97 40.52 -57.14
C THR A 28 16.78 39.85 -57.89
N ALA A 29 15.54 40.24 -57.53
CA ALA A 29 14.29 40.45 -58.31
C ALA A 29 13.83 39.42 -59.39
N LYS A 30 12.54 39.20 -59.64
CA LYS A 30 11.41 40.14 -59.84
C LYS A 30 10.13 39.27 -59.96
N GLN A 31 9.07 39.48 -59.16
CA GLN A 31 7.88 40.33 -59.47
C GLN A 31 6.95 39.64 -60.51
N VAL A 32 5.60 39.60 -60.43
CA VAL A 32 4.66 40.67 -60.07
C VAL A 32 3.24 40.08 -59.84
N ASN A 33 2.51 40.70 -58.88
CA ASN A 33 1.10 41.15 -58.91
C ASN A 33 -0.08 40.17 -59.10
N SER A 34 -1.27 40.39 -58.51
CA SER A 34 -1.84 41.59 -57.87
C SER A 34 -3.00 41.22 -56.93
N ALA A 35 -3.06 41.94 -55.80
CA ALA A 35 -4.27 42.16 -55.00
C ALA A 35 -5.24 43.12 -55.70
N SER A 36 -6.53 43.05 -55.36
CA SER A 36 -7.30 44.22 -54.91
C SER A 36 -8.66 43.77 -54.37
N GLU A 37 -8.90 44.15 -53.12
CA GLU A 37 -10.22 44.35 -52.51
C GLU A 37 -10.99 45.46 -53.25
N ASN A 38 -12.32 45.42 -53.23
CA ASN A 38 -13.14 46.46 -52.57
C ASN A 38 -14.64 46.12 -52.62
N GLU A 39 -15.30 46.34 -51.47
CA GLU A 39 -16.60 47.03 -51.24
C GLU A 39 -17.83 46.71 -52.11
N SER A 40 -19.09 46.80 -51.68
CA SER A 40 -19.81 46.96 -50.41
C SER A 40 -21.31 47.06 -50.77
N LEU A 41 -22.20 46.83 -49.79
CA LEU A 41 -23.59 47.34 -49.68
C LEU A 41 -24.63 46.83 -50.70
N ALA A 42 -25.57 45.97 -50.28
CA ALA A 42 -26.83 46.28 -49.56
C ALA A 42 -27.98 46.58 -50.53
N GLU A 43 -29.13 45.89 -50.36
CA GLU A 43 -30.41 46.50 -49.96
C GLU A 43 -31.60 45.52 -50.17
N ASN A 44 -32.31 45.25 -49.06
CA ASN A 44 -33.77 45.04 -48.83
C ASN A 44 -34.55 44.03 -49.71
N ALA A 45 -35.64 43.37 -49.28
CA ALA A 45 -36.56 43.52 -48.14
C ALA A 45 -37.34 42.17 -48.03
N GLU A 46 -37.66 41.66 -46.83
CA GLU A 46 -39.01 41.70 -46.22
C GLU A 46 -40.08 40.81 -46.94
N LEU A 47 -40.97 40.05 -46.29
CA LEU A 47 -41.46 39.94 -44.92
C LEU A 47 -42.29 38.64 -44.81
N GLU A 48 -42.32 38.08 -43.59
CA GLU A 48 -43.45 37.46 -42.87
C GLU A 48 -44.67 36.92 -43.65
N ASN A 49 -45.13 35.71 -43.32
CA ASN A 49 -46.20 35.56 -42.30
C ASN A 49 -46.46 34.11 -41.87
N ALA A 50 -46.99 34.02 -40.65
CA ALA A 50 -47.27 32.85 -39.84
C ALA A 50 -48.66 32.21 -40.12
N ALA A 51 -49.00 31.26 -39.23
CA ALA A 51 -50.28 30.57 -38.97
C ALA A 51 -50.37 29.18 -39.63
N SER A 52 -50.26 28.05 -38.91
CA SER A 52 -50.98 27.52 -37.73
C SER A 52 -52.26 26.73 -38.06
N ASN A 53 -52.37 25.58 -37.39
CA ASN A 53 -53.57 24.84 -37.01
C ASN A 53 -54.42 24.16 -38.11
N ALA A 54 -54.58 22.83 -38.05
CA ALA A 54 -55.49 22.11 -37.16
C ALA A 54 -55.85 20.72 -37.74
N GLU A 55 -55.83 19.73 -36.85
CA GLU A 55 -56.72 18.56 -36.71
C GLU A 55 -57.53 18.07 -37.93
N GLU A 56 -57.38 16.79 -38.26
CA GLU A 56 -58.54 15.89 -38.22
C GLU A 56 -58.12 14.43 -37.98
N ASN A 57 -58.87 13.78 -37.10
CA ASN A 57 -58.74 12.44 -36.58
C ASN A 57 -59.85 11.59 -37.23
N VAL A 58 -59.55 10.41 -37.79
CA VAL A 58 -60.56 9.34 -37.98
C VAL A 58 -59.88 7.97 -37.89
N GLU A 59 -60.32 7.22 -36.89
CA GLU A 59 -60.13 5.78 -36.68
C GLU A 59 -60.83 4.95 -37.78
N GLU A 60 -60.27 3.80 -38.16
CA GLU A 60 -61.09 2.59 -38.37
C GLU A 60 -60.24 1.30 -38.28
N GLU A 61 -60.79 0.36 -37.53
CA GLU A 61 -60.31 -0.99 -37.22
C GLU A 61 -60.19 -1.91 -38.45
N ASN A 62 -59.25 -2.87 -38.43
CA ASN A 62 -59.62 -4.31 -38.41
C ASN A 62 -58.43 -5.27 -38.23
N THR A 63 -58.48 -6.01 -37.12
CA THR A 63 -58.32 -7.47 -36.95
C THR A 63 -57.21 -8.28 -37.65
N LEU A 64 -56.37 -8.86 -36.76
CA LEU A 64 -56.03 -10.29 -36.60
C LEU A 64 -55.36 -11.07 -37.74
N GLU A 65 -54.13 -11.54 -37.48
CA GLU A 65 -53.81 -12.97 -37.56
C GLU A 65 -52.61 -13.32 -36.66
N GLU A 66 -52.83 -14.33 -35.80
CA GLU A 66 -51.82 -15.00 -34.96
C GLU A 66 -50.92 -15.90 -35.84
N THR A 67 -49.63 -15.94 -35.54
CA THR A 67 -48.90 -17.23 -35.50
C THR A 67 -47.85 -17.22 -34.40
N ASN A 68 -48.04 -18.16 -33.48
CA ASN A 68 -47.20 -18.55 -32.37
C ASN A 68 -45.94 -19.31 -32.88
N SER A 69 -44.77 -19.11 -32.25
CA SER A 69 -43.73 -20.12 -32.06
C SER A 69 -42.70 -19.66 -31.03
N GLU A 70 -42.45 -20.55 -30.07
CA GLU A 70 -41.69 -20.38 -28.83
C GLU A 70 -40.17 -20.53 -29.00
N GLU A 71 -39.49 -20.00 -27.96
CA GLU A 71 -38.35 -20.57 -27.22
C GLU A 71 -36.88 -20.28 -27.60
N LYS A 72 -36.20 -19.82 -26.53
CA LYS A 72 -34.81 -20.03 -26.10
C LYS A 72 -33.67 -19.17 -26.68
N ALA A 73 -33.36 -18.11 -25.94
CA ALA A 73 -32.00 -17.75 -25.56
C ALA A 73 -32.04 -16.86 -24.29
N GLU A 74 -30.94 -16.80 -23.54
CA GLU A 74 -30.69 -16.01 -22.32
C GLU A 74 -31.03 -16.68 -20.97
N VAL A 75 -30.36 -17.81 -20.74
CA VAL A 75 -29.82 -18.15 -19.43
C VAL A 75 -28.32 -18.36 -19.61
N GLU A 76 -27.51 -17.32 -19.46
CA GLU A 76 -26.06 -17.44 -19.29
C GLU A 76 -25.47 -16.10 -18.84
N ASN A 77 -25.60 -15.78 -17.54
CA ASN A 77 -24.64 -14.92 -16.81
C ASN A 77 -25.00 -14.79 -15.31
N VAL A 78 -25.26 -15.92 -14.65
CA VAL A 78 -25.40 -15.93 -13.17
C VAL A 78 -24.74 -17.18 -12.60
N VAL A 79 -23.42 -17.34 -12.77
CA VAL A 79 -22.65 -18.26 -11.91
C VAL A 79 -21.21 -17.77 -11.74
N GLU A 80 -21.03 -16.61 -11.11
CA GLU A 80 -19.74 -16.30 -10.45
C GLU A 80 -19.87 -15.34 -9.25
N GLU A 81 -21.07 -14.80 -9.01
CA GLU A 81 -21.32 -13.81 -7.95
C GLU A 81 -22.06 -14.39 -6.72
N ALA A 82 -21.83 -15.68 -6.40
CA ALA A 82 -22.49 -16.35 -5.28
C ALA A 82 -21.48 -17.00 -4.33
N MET A 83 -20.44 -16.26 -3.92
CA MET A 83 -19.63 -16.72 -2.77
C MET A 83 -18.87 -15.65 -1.99
N VAL A 84 -19.23 -14.35 -2.05
CA VAL A 84 -18.68 -13.34 -1.11
C VAL A 84 -19.69 -12.21 -0.86
N ALA A 85 -20.82 -12.48 -0.21
CA ALA A 85 -21.67 -11.41 0.32
C ALA A 85 -22.60 -11.93 1.43
N GLU A 86 -22.04 -12.22 2.60
CA GLU A 86 -22.85 -12.39 3.80
C GLU A 86 -22.19 -11.69 4.99
N LYS A 87 -22.52 -10.40 5.15
CA LYS A 87 -22.89 -9.73 6.41
C LYS A 87 -22.65 -8.23 6.26
N GLU A 88 -23.73 -7.46 6.12
CA GLU A 88 -23.97 -6.33 7.02
C GLU A 88 -25.36 -5.74 6.86
N SER A 89 -25.90 -5.30 8.01
CA SER A 89 -27.02 -4.37 8.22
C SER A 89 -28.18 -4.98 9.01
N VAL A 90 -28.23 -4.66 10.31
CA VAL A 90 -29.35 -3.92 10.93
C VAL A 90 -28.84 -3.29 12.24
N LYS A 91 -28.96 -1.97 12.41
CA LYS A 91 -29.38 -1.42 13.71
C LYS A 91 -29.98 -0.01 13.64
N GLU A 92 -31.21 0.05 14.13
CA GLU A 92 -32.03 1.22 14.43
C GLU A 92 -31.37 2.18 15.42
N LYS A 93 -31.81 3.44 15.34
CA LYS A 93 -31.46 4.53 16.25
C LYS A 93 -32.74 5.03 16.92
N GLU A 94 -32.90 4.76 18.22
CA GLU A 94 -33.84 5.48 19.09
C GLU A 94 -33.09 6.53 19.94
N THR A 95 -33.73 7.69 20.03
CA THR A 95 -33.49 8.85 20.88
C THR A 95 -33.55 8.56 22.38
N ILE A 96 -32.80 9.31 23.21
CA ILE A 96 -33.27 10.01 24.44
C ILE A 96 -32.26 11.08 24.89
N GLU A 97 -32.85 12.27 25.09
CA GLU A 97 -32.62 13.43 25.97
C GLU A 97 -31.28 13.82 26.62
N ALA A 98 -31.14 15.14 26.65
CA ALA A 98 -30.13 15.98 27.25
C ALA A 98 -30.22 16.10 28.79
N THR A 99 -29.10 16.43 29.43
CA THR A 99 -28.96 17.63 30.30
C THR A 99 -27.52 17.85 30.81
N SER A 100 -27.03 19.10 30.64
CA SER A 100 -26.02 19.86 31.45
C SER A 100 -24.61 19.25 31.63
N ASN A 101 -23.49 19.97 31.47
CA ASN A 101 -23.16 21.30 31.99
C ASN A 101 -21.84 21.82 31.37
N GLU A 102 -21.69 23.14 31.23
CA GLU A 102 -20.50 23.86 30.75
C GLU A 102 -19.21 23.58 31.56
N LYS A 103 -18.04 23.46 30.90
CA LYS A 103 -16.82 24.26 31.17
C LYS A 103 -15.64 24.01 30.17
N ILE A 104 -15.50 24.96 29.24
CA ILE A 104 -14.31 25.65 28.68
C ILE A 104 -12.91 24.98 28.76
N GLU A 105 -12.42 24.67 27.54
CA GLU A 105 -11.09 24.85 26.91
C GLU A 105 -9.78 24.43 27.60
N ALA A 106 -9.07 23.47 27.00
CA ALA A 106 -7.98 23.74 26.04
C ALA A 106 -7.30 22.41 25.65
N SER A 107 -7.67 21.86 24.49
CA SER A 107 -6.96 20.75 23.85
C SER A 107 -6.70 21.13 22.40
N ASP A 108 -5.47 21.51 22.09
CA ASP A 108 -4.91 21.40 20.74
C ASP A 108 -4.70 19.90 20.46
N ASP A 109 -5.81 19.21 20.21
CA ASP A 109 -5.84 17.96 19.44
C ASP A 109 -6.83 18.23 18.32
N ASP A 110 -6.31 18.79 17.22
CA ASP A 110 -6.98 18.75 15.93
C ASP A 110 -6.91 17.30 15.44
N GLU A 111 -7.78 16.48 16.03
CA GLU A 111 -8.13 15.15 15.56
C GLU A 111 -9.19 15.31 14.46
N SER A 112 -8.83 15.98 13.36
CA SER A 112 -9.53 15.85 12.09
C SER A 112 -9.04 14.59 11.40
N GLY A 113 -9.63 13.47 11.82
CA GLY A 113 -9.64 12.22 11.07
C GLY A 113 -10.40 12.43 9.76
N GLU A 114 -9.69 12.93 8.75
CA GLU A 114 -10.05 12.66 7.37
C GLU A 114 -9.53 11.25 7.08
N ASP A 115 -10.41 10.27 7.22
CA ASP A 115 -10.26 8.99 6.52
C ASP A 115 -10.25 9.30 5.02
N GLU A 116 -9.07 9.63 4.50
CA GLU A 116 -8.81 9.64 3.07
C GLU A 116 -8.95 8.19 2.60
N GLU A 117 -10.14 7.86 2.07
CA GLU A 117 -10.40 6.59 1.40
C GLU A 117 -9.29 6.32 0.39
N GLU A 118 -8.57 5.20 0.57
CA GLU A 118 -7.64 4.71 -0.42
C GLU A 118 -8.43 4.39 -1.69
N VAL A 119 -8.18 5.15 -2.75
CA VAL A 119 -8.79 4.93 -4.05
C VAL A 119 -8.09 3.75 -4.73
N GLU A 120 -8.82 2.65 -4.91
CA GLU A 120 -8.32 1.47 -5.62
C GLU A 120 -8.33 1.69 -7.14
N SER A 121 -7.17 1.49 -7.77
CA SER A 121 -6.99 1.54 -9.22
C SER A 121 -7.44 0.22 -9.87
N SER A 122 -7.96 0.27 -11.11
CA SER A 122 -8.24 -0.95 -11.88
C SER A 122 -6.98 -1.76 -12.24
N GLU A 123 -5.79 -1.18 -12.08
CA GLU A 123 -4.50 -1.84 -12.31
C GLU A 123 -3.76 -2.20 -11.02
N ASP A 124 -4.33 -1.90 -9.85
CA ASP A 124 -3.83 -2.49 -8.61
C ASP A 124 -4.20 -3.98 -8.65
N GLU A 125 -3.20 -4.83 -8.92
CA GLU A 125 -3.37 -6.27 -8.78
C GLU A 125 -3.76 -6.60 -7.34
N GLU A 126 -4.49 -7.70 -7.14
CA GLU A 126 -4.66 -8.36 -5.83
C GLU A 126 -3.32 -8.92 -5.33
N ASP A 127 -2.26 -8.12 -5.37
CA ASP A 127 -0.96 -8.42 -4.79
C ASP A 127 -1.00 -8.08 -3.28
N ASP A 128 -2.04 -8.58 -2.61
CA ASP A 128 -2.14 -8.61 -1.15
C ASP A 128 -1.15 -9.63 -0.52
N GLU A 129 -0.48 -10.42 -1.36
CA GLU A 129 0.42 -11.50 -0.95
C GLU A 129 1.90 -11.10 -0.84
N ASP A 130 2.38 -10.11 -1.61
CA ASP A 130 3.77 -9.65 -1.57
C ASP A 130 3.95 -8.24 -0.98
N HIS A 131 3.06 -7.84 -0.06
CA HIS A 131 3.54 -7.01 1.03
C HIS A 131 4.55 -7.83 1.84
N GLU A 132 5.82 -7.80 1.41
CA GLU A 132 6.95 -7.99 2.29
C GLU A 132 6.63 -7.16 3.54
N GLU A 133 6.19 -7.81 4.62
CA GLU A 133 6.30 -7.28 5.97
C GLU A 133 7.80 -7.10 6.22
N LYS A 134 8.38 -6.05 5.63
CA LYS A 134 9.74 -5.60 5.86
C LYS A 134 9.83 -5.48 7.36
N ALA A 135 10.79 -6.19 7.95
CA ALA A 135 10.99 -6.30 9.38
C ALA A 135 10.65 -4.97 10.07
N GLN A 136 9.50 -4.95 10.76
CA GLN A 136 9.03 -3.79 11.51
C GLN A 136 10.17 -3.36 12.41
N LYS A 137 10.70 -2.16 12.17
CA LYS A 137 11.73 -1.60 13.05
C LYS A 137 11.04 -1.26 14.36
N ASP A 138 11.53 -1.82 15.46
CA ASP A 138 10.98 -1.50 16.78
C ASP A 138 11.36 -0.07 17.18
N TYR A 139 10.43 0.87 16.99
CA TYR A 139 10.62 2.29 17.29
C TYR A 139 10.59 2.62 18.79
N SER A 140 10.19 1.67 19.64
CA SER A 140 10.09 1.86 21.09
C SER A 140 11.45 2.15 21.74
N THR A 141 12.55 1.68 21.15
CA THR A 141 13.90 1.82 21.71
C THR A 141 14.61 3.14 21.34
N LEU A 142 14.10 3.88 20.36
CA LEU A 142 14.72 5.10 19.84
C LEU A 142 14.38 6.33 20.70
N SER A 143 15.30 7.27 20.84
CA SER A 143 15.05 8.53 21.56
C SER A 143 14.16 9.49 20.74
N LYS A 144 13.54 10.47 21.40
CA LYS A 144 12.71 11.50 20.72
C LYS A 144 13.42 12.20 19.57
N LYS A 145 14.72 12.45 19.69
CA LYS A 145 15.53 13.08 18.63
C LYS A 145 15.78 12.12 17.46
N GLU A 146 15.99 10.85 17.74
CA GLU A 146 16.21 9.82 16.72
C GLU A 146 14.91 9.49 15.98
N LEU A 147 13.76 9.48 16.66
CA LEU A 147 12.44 9.33 16.05
C LEU A 147 12.16 10.42 14.99
N VAL A 148 12.45 11.68 15.34
CA VAL A 148 12.29 12.82 14.40
C VAL A 148 13.27 12.71 13.21
N ALA A 149 14.51 12.28 13.46
CA ALA A 149 15.51 12.10 12.41
C ALA A 149 15.16 10.93 11.47
N GLU A 150 14.61 9.83 12.01
CA GLU A 150 14.17 8.69 11.20
C GLU A 150 12.92 9.06 10.39
N LEU A 151 11.98 9.84 10.94
CA LEU A 151 10.83 10.38 10.18
C LEU A 151 11.30 11.22 8.99
N ASP A 152 12.21 12.18 9.19
CA ASP A 152 12.77 12.99 8.10
C ASP A 152 13.46 12.13 7.03
N LYS A 153 14.19 11.09 7.45
CA LYS A 153 14.84 10.15 6.54
C LYS A 153 13.82 9.32 5.75
N LEU A 154 12.77 8.83 6.41
CA LEU A 154 11.71 8.05 5.78
C LEU A 154 10.98 8.86 4.71
N LEU A 155 10.65 10.12 5.00
CA LEU A 155 10.01 11.04 4.06
C LEU A 155 10.86 11.36 2.81
N LYS A 156 12.18 11.14 2.87
CA LYS A 156 13.11 11.34 1.74
C LYS A 156 13.42 10.06 0.97
N THR A 157 13.23 8.89 1.57
CA THR A 157 13.74 7.62 1.02
C THR A 157 12.65 6.71 0.49
N LYS A 158 11.48 6.67 1.14
CA LYS A 158 10.37 5.79 0.76
C LYS A 158 9.25 6.54 0.06
N LYS A 159 8.45 5.82 -0.72
CA LYS A 159 7.22 6.33 -1.34
C LYS A 159 6.16 6.62 -0.27
N ILE A 160 5.28 7.59 -0.54
CA ILE A 160 4.27 8.04 0.43
C ILE A 160 3.28 6.93 0.83
N GLN A 161 3.01 5.98 -0.07
CA GLN A 161 2.10 4.86 0.16
C GLN A 161 2.61 3.91 1.26
N GLU A 162 3.89 3.58 1.25
CA GLU A 162 4.50 2.61 2.19
C GLU A 162 4.77 3.21 3.58
N LEU A 163 4.54 4.51 3.76
CA LEU A 163 4.94 5.23 4.97
C LEU A 163 3.87 5.28 6.06
N LYS A 164 2.62 4.93 5.76
CA LYS A 164 1.48 5.05 6.71
C LYS A 164 1.78 4.39 8.04
N HIS A 165 2.17 3.11 8.01
CA HIS A 165 2.44 2.33 9.20
C HIS A 165 3.64 2.87 10.01
N ASP A 166 4.77 3.09 9.36
CA ASP A 166 5.99 3.62 10.01
C ASP A 166 5.73 5.00 10.65
N VAL A 167 4.99 5.88 9.97
CA VAL A 167 4.69 7.24 10.46
C VAL A 167 3.71 7.20 11.63
N GLU A 168 2.70 6.33 11.59
CA GLU A 168 1.75 6.12 12.70
C GLU A 168 2.45 5.56 13.95
N GLU A 169 3.36 4.59 13.78
CA GLU A 169 4.12 4.03 14.89
C GLU A 169 5.08 5.07 15.50
N ILE A 170 5.82 5.81 14.66
CA ILE A 170 6.68 6.91 15.13
C ILE A 170 5.85 8.00 15.82
N ARG A 171 4.66 8.36 15.30
CA ARG A 171 3.77 9.36 15.92
C ARG A 171 3.32 8.89 17.30
N THR A 172 2.91 7.63 17.42
CA THR A 172 2.45 7.05 18.68
C THR A 172 3.57 7.03 19.71
N GLU A 173 4.74 6.51 19.35
CA GLU A 173 5.91 6.45 20.23
C GLU A 173 6.42 7.84 20.63
N PHE A 174 6.46 8.79 19.70
CA PHE A 174 6.90 10.15 19.96
C PHE A 174 5.92 10.88 20.90
N ASN A 175 4.61 10.76 20.66
CA ASN A 175 3.59 11.38 21.50
C ASN A 175 3.57 10.75 22.90
N ASN A 176 3.72 9.43 23.03
CA ASN A 176 3.81 8.77 24.34
C ASN A 176 5.00 9.31 25.14
N LYS A 177 6.20 9.34 24.55
CA LYS A 177 7.43 9.86 25.22
C LYS A 177 7.37 11.36 25.50
N PHE A 178 6.63 12.12 24.70
CA PHE A 178 6.41 13.54 24.92
C PHE A 178 5.38 13.77 26.04
N ASN A 179 4.30 12.99 26.08
CA ASN A 179 3.27 13.07 27.11
C ASN A 179 3.83 12.70 28.49
N GLU A 180 4.68 11.67 28.58
CA GLU A 180 5.40 11.34 29.83
C GLU A 180 6.26 12.51 30.34
N GLU A 181 6.98 13.20 29.44
CA GLU A 181 7.78 14.38 29.80
C GLU A 181 6.90 15.57 30.21
N LEU A 182 5.78 15.76 29.52
CA LEU A 182 4.81 16.80 29.80
C LEU A 182 4.15 16.57 31.16
N GLU A 183 3.77 15.33 31.48
CA GLU A 183 3.23 14.92 32.78
C GLU A 183 4.23 15.18 33.90
N HIS A 184 5.49 14.75 33.75
CA HIS A 184 6.55 15.04 34.73
C HIS A 184 6.77 16.55 34.92
N LYS A 185 6.77 17.34 33.84
CA LYS A 185 6.93 18.80 33.91
C LYS A 185 5.73 19.49 34.55
N LYS A 186 4.53 18.96 34.34
CA LYS A 186 3.30 19.44 34.96
C LYS A 186 3.30 19.13 36.46
N GLU A 187 3.75 17.95 36.86
CA GLU A 187 3.91 17.58 38.27
C GLU A 187 4.94 18.45 39.00
N GLU A 188 6.10 18.72 38.37
CA GLU A 188 7.09 19.67 38.90
C GLU A 188 6.49 21.08 39.07
N PHE A 189 5.77 21.57 38.06
CA PHE A 189 5.16 22.90 38.09
C PHE A 189 4.08 23.03 39.17
N LEU A 190 3.28 21.98 39.39
CA LEU A 190 2.32 21.90 40.49
C LEU A 190 3.01 21.85 41.86
N ALA A 191 4.11 21.11 41.98
CA ALA A 191 4.89 21.03 43.21
C ALA A 191 5.57 22.37 43.57
N GLU A 192 5.93 23.17 42.57
CA GLU A 192 6.45 24.54 42.73
C GLU A 192 5.34 25.58 43.01
N GLY A 193 4.07 25.16 43.05
CA GLY A 193 2.92 26.01 43.40
C GLY A 193 2.27 26.75 42.23
N GLY A 194 2.50 26.29 40.98
CA GLY A 194 1.87 26.82 39.79
C GLY A 194 0.40 26.41 39.62
N ASN A 195 -0.41 27.25 38.96
CA ASN A 195 -1.80 26.92 38.60
C ASN A 195 -1.85 26.21 37.24
N ILE A 196 -2.69 25.17 37.15
CA ILE A 196 -2.85 24.33 35.95
C ILE A 196 -3.15 25.14 34.68
N ILE A 197 -3.88 26.25 34.82
CA ILE A 197 -4.32 27.11 33.72
C ILE A 197 -3.14 27.82 33.04
N ASP A 198 -2.03 28.04 33.75
CA ASP A 198 -0.86 28.78 33.26
C ASP A 198 0.25 27.86 32.70
N PHE A 199 0.04 26.54 32.68
CA PHE A 199 1.05 25.60 32.22
C PHE A 199 1.05 25.46 30.69
N HIS A 200 2.16 25.87 30.06
CA HIS A 200 2.38 25.67 28.63
C HIS A 200 3.78 25.13 28.38
N TYR A 201 3.87 23.92 27.81
CA TYR A 201 5.14 23.24 27.53
C TYR A 201 5.24 22.87 26.06
N THR A 202 6.18 23.50 25.35
CA THR A 202 6.50 23.14 23.96
C THR A 202 8.01 23.04 23.78
N THR A 203 8.43 21.99 23.11
CA THR A 203 9.84 21.72 22.82
C THR A 203 10.13 21.99 21.34
N PRO A 204 11.30 22.54 20.97
CA PRO A 204 11.68 22.68 19.56
C PRO A 204 11.57 21.36 18.77
N LEU A 205 11.81 20.23 19.44
CA LEU A 205 11.63 18.89 18.87
C LEU A 205 10.16 18.58 18.51
N LYS A 206 9.19 18.99 19.34
CA LYS A 206 7.75 18.81 19.04
C LYS A 206 7.31 19.66 17.85
N LYS A 207 7.83 20.89 17.74
CA LYS A 207 7.58 21.75 16.56
C LYS A 207 8.18 21.15 15.29
N GLY A 208 9.41 20.66 15.36
CA GLY A 208 10.06 19.97 14.23
C GLY A 208 9.30 18.71 13.80
N PHE A 209 8.87 17.89 14.76
CA PHE A 209 8.04 16.71 14.49
C PHE A 209 6.70 17.09 13.83
N ASN A 210 5.97 18.06 14.38
CA ASN A 210 4.67 18.48 13.85
C ASN A 210 4.81 19.03 12.43
N SER A 211 5.88 19.77 12.12
CA SER A 211 6.15 20.25 10.76
C SER A 211 6.36 19.10 9.78
N LEU A 212 7.21 18.12 10.14
CA LEU A 212 7.46 16.95 9.29
C LEU A 212 6.19 16.09 9.11
N TYR A 213 5.39 15.95 10.16
CA TYR A 213 4.13 15.23 10.11
C TYR A 213 3.09 15.95 9.25
N PHE A 214 3.02 17.29 9.31
CA PHE A 214 2.18 18.08 8.43
C PHE A 214 2.62 17.95 6.96
N ASP A 215 3.92 18.06 6.69
CA ASP A 215 4.48 17.86 5.33
C ASP A 215 4.12 16.47 4.78
N TYR A 216 4.13 15.44 5.63
CA TYR A 216 3.67 14.10 5.28
C TYR A 216 2.18 14.07 4.95
N LYS A 217 1.33 14.62 5.82
CA LYS A 217 -0.14 14.68 5.63
C LYS A 217 -0.48 15.40 4.32
N GLU A 218 0.15 16.54 4.06
CA GLU A 218 -0.06 17.33 2.84
C GLU A 218 0.38 16.56 1.58
N LYS A 219 1.56 15.93 1.60
CA LYS A 219 2.03 15.12 0.46
C LYS A 219 1.13 13.91 0.19
N ARG A 220 0.67 13.24 1.25
CA ARG A 220 -0.25 12.08 1.16
C ARG A 220 -1.59 12.51 0.56
N SER A 221 -2.18 13.58 1.10
CA SER A 221 -3.44 14.13 0.62
C SER A 221 -3.37 14.53 -0.85
N ASN A 222 -2.33 15.27 -1.23
CA ASN A 222 -2.11 15.67 -2.62
C ASN A 222 -1.92 14.48 -3.55
N HIS A 223 -1.23 13.42 -3.09
CA HIS A 223 -1.05 12.19 -3.87
C HIS A 223 -2.39 11.51 -4.18
N TYR A 224 -3.20 11.21 -3.17
CA TYR A 224 -4.50 10.54 -3.40
C TYR A 224 -5.49 11.43 -4.15
N LYS A 225 -5.44 12.75 -3.93
CA LYS A 225 -6.25 13.70 -4.70
C LYS A 225 -5.88 13.72 -6.18
N ASN A 226 -4.58 13.71 -6.51
CA ASN A 226 -4.11 13.64 -7.89
C ASN A 226 -4.46 12.29 -8.52
N LEU A 227 -4.25 11.18 -7.80
CA LEU A 227 -4.61 9.85 -8.26
C LEU A 227 -6.10 9.75 -8.60
N LYS A 228 -6.98 10.21 -7.69
CA LYS A 228 -8.43 10.25 -7.93
C LYS A 228 -8.80 11.08 -9.16
N LYS A 229 -8.14 12.23 -9.36
CA LYS A 229 -8.35 13.08 -10.53
C LYS A 229 -7.91 12.40 -11.82
N ASP A 230 -6.76 11.75 -11.82
CA ASP A 230 -6.21 11.05 -13.00
C ASP A 230 -7.08 9.84 -13.37
N LEU A 231 -7.51 9.04 -12.38
CA LEU A 231 -8.44 7.94 -12.57
C LEU A 231 -9.78 8.41 -13.14
N GLN A 232 -10.34 9.51 -12.62
CA GLN A 232 -11.59 10.09 -13.13
C GLN A 232 -11.41 10.60 -14.57
N ALA A 233 -10.31 11.29 -14.87
CA ALA A 233 -10.04 11.78 -16.23
C ALA A 233 -9.90 10.63 -17.24
N ASN A 234 -9.33 9.49 -16.84
CA ASN A 234 -9.26 8.30 -17.67
C ASN A 234 -10.63 7.63 -17.85
N LEU A 235 -11.47 7.63 -16.81
CA LEU A 235 -12.85 7.14 -16.89
C LEU A 235 -13.67 7.97 -17.88
N ASP A 236 -13.56 9.30 -17.80
CA ASP A 236 -14.26 10.21 -18.72
C ASP A 236 -13.82 9.96 -20.17
N LYS A 237 -12.50 9.82 -20.42
CA LYS A 237 -11.99 9.44 -21.75
C LYS A 237 -12.54 8.11 -22.24
N ARG A 238 -12.63 7.09 -21.38
CA ARG A 238 -13.20 5.78 -21.78
C ARG A 238 -14.68 5.90 -22.13
N TRP A 239 -15.46 6.73 -21.43
CA TRP A 239 -16.84 7.02 -21.79
C TRP A 239 -16.95 7.79 -23.12
N GLU A 240 -16.10 8.78 -23.34
CA GLU A 240 -16.03 9.50 -24.62
C GLU A 240 -15.75 8.56 -25.79
N LEU A 241 -14.81 7.61 -25.65
CA LEU A 241 -14.52 6.60 -26.66
C LEU A 241 -15.72 5.67 -26.94
N ILE A 242 -16.51 5.32 -25.91
CA ILE A 242 -17.73 4.53 -26.07
C ILE A 242 -18.79 5.33 -26.84
N GLU A 243 -18.95 6.62 -26.56
CA GLU A 243 -19.88 7.48 -27.31
C GLU A 243 -19.42 7.71 -28.76
N GLU A 244 -18.11 7.89 -29.00
CA GLU A 244 -17.53 7.91 -30.35
C GLU A 244 -17.86 6.61 -31.10
N LEU A 245 -17.69 5.45 -30.44
CA LEU A 245 -17.99 4.14 -31.01
C LEU A 245 -19.48 3.98 -31.36
N LYS A 246 -20.39 4.45 -30.50
CA LYS A 246 -21.84 4.47 -30.79
C LYS A 246 -22.18 5.36 -31.98
N SER A 247 -21.55 6.53 -32.06
CA SER A 247 -21.77 7.50 -33.15
C SER A 247 -21.36 6.93 -34.51
N LEU A 248 -20.29 6.12 -34.56
CA LEU A 248 -19.85 5.45 -35.80
C LEU A 248 -20.91 4.53 -36.41
N LEU A 249 -21.84 4.00 -35.62
CA LEU A 249 -22.96 3.18 -36.11
C LEU A 249 -24.04 4.00 -36.82
N SER A 250 -24.10 5.32 -36.55
CA SER A 250 -25.11 6.23 -37.11
C SER A 250 -24.58 7.05 -38.30
N ALA A 251 -23.28 7.00 -38.58
CA ALA A 251 -22.65 7.77 -39.64
C ALA A 251 -22.75 7.05 -41.00
N GLU A 252 -23.41 7.67 -41.98
CA GLU A 252 -23.44 7.20 -43.39
C GLU A 252 -22.12 7.49 -44.12
N GLU A 253 -21.00 7.01 -43.57
CA GLU A 253 -19.66 7.15 -44.16
C GLU A 253 -19.19 5.90 -44.91
N ASN A 254 -18.06 6.01 -45.61
CA ASN A 254 -17.44 4.88 -46.32
C ASN A 254 -16.91 3.85 -45.31
N ILE A 255 -17.20 2.56 -45.49
CA ILE A 255 -16.82 1.49 -44.55
C ILE A 255 -15.32 1.47 -44.21
N ASN A 256 -14.44 1.85 -45.15
CA ASN A 256 -13.00 1.91 -44.89
C ASN A 256 -12.60 3.05 -43.94
N THR A 257 -13.33 4.18 -43.93
CA THR A 257 -13.07 5.28 -42.99
C THR A 257 -13.62 4.92 -41.61
N THR A 258 -14.84 4.39 -41.54
CA THR A 258 -15.44 3.90 -40.28
C THR A 258 -14.57 2.83 -39.61
N TYR A 259 -13.99 1.91 -40.39
CA TYR A 259 -13.09 0.88 -39.86
C TYR A 259 -11.77 1.45 -39.33
N LYS A 260 -11.19 2.45 -39.99
CA LYS A 260 -9.99 3.14 -39.48
C LYS A 260 -10.30 3.86 -38.17
N HIS A 261 -11.42 4.59 -38.11
CA HIS A 261 -11.87 5.24 -36.88
C HIS A 261 -12.12 4.23 -35.75
N PHE A 262 -12.70 3.07 -36.06
CA PHE A 262 -12.84 1.99 -35.09
C PHE A 262 -11.47 1.52 -34.56
N LYS A 263 -10.48 1.28 -35.43
CA LYS A 263 -9.13 0.89 -35.00
C LYS A 263 -8.44 1.97 -34.17
N ASP A 264 -8.63 3.24 -34.52
CA ASP A 264 -8.12 4.36 -33.71
C ASP A 264 -8.78 4.39 -32.32
N ILE A 265 -10.08 4.10 -32.21
CA ILE A 265 -10.79 3.98 -30.93
C ILE A 265 -10.23 2.81 -30.12
N GLN A 266 -9.99 1.66 -30.75
CA GLN A 266 -9.36 0.51 -30.08
C GLN A 266 -7.97 0.90 -29.55
N GLU A 267 -7.10 1.50 -30.37
CA GLU A 267 -5.76 1.93 -29.94
C GLU A 267 -5.82 2.93 -28.78
N LYS A 268 -6.70 3.95 -28.86
CA LYS A 268 -6.91 4.89 -27.76
C LYS A 268 -7.45 4.21 -26.51
N TRP A 269 -8.29 3.18 -26.64
CA TRP A 269 -8.80 2.41 -25.52
C TRP A 269 -7.70 1.61 -24.81
N HIS A 270 -6.79 0.95 -25.56
CA HIS A 270 -5.64 0.25 -24.97
C HIS A 270 -4.67 1.21 -24.27
N VAL A 271 -4.52 2.44 -24.79
CA VAL A 271 -3.65 3.48 -24.20
C VAL A 271 -4.37 4.27 -23.10
N ALA A 272 -5.70 4.15 -22.97
CA ALA A 272 -6.45 4.78 -21.90
C ALA A 272 -6.11 4.08 -20.58
N GLY A 273 -5.30 4.75 -19.75
CA GLY A 273 -4.78 4.23 -18.48
C GLY A 273 -5.86 3.81 -17.48
N ALA A 274 -5.42 3.48 -16.26
CA ALA A 274 -6.28 2.94 -15.22
C ALA A 274 -7.49 3.83 -14.89
N ILE A 275 -8.57 3.17 -14.48
CA ILE A 275 -9.84 3.79 -14.07
C ILE A 275 -10.23 3.30 -12.67
N PRO A 276 -11.20 3.94 -11.99
CA PRO A 276 -11.69 3.45 -10.70
C PRO A 276 -12.17 1.99 -10.80
N ARG A 277 -11.71 1.14 -9.88
CA ARG A 277 -11.97 -0.31 -9.89
C ARG A 277 -13.46 -0.64 -9.90
N ASP A 278 -14.26 0.13 -9.14
CA ASP A 278 -15.71 -0.02 -9.03
C ASP A 278 -16.46 0.20 -10.35
N LYS A 279 -15.89 0.98 -11.28
CA LYS A 279 -16.49 1.29 -12.59
C LYS A 279 -15.93 0.46 -13.74
N TYR A 280 -14.84 -0.27 -13.52
CA TYR A 280 -14.13 -1.00 -14.58
C TYR A 280 -15.03 -1.98 -15.33
N ASN A 281 -15.74 -2.87 -14.62
CA ASN A 281 -16.58 -3.88 -15.25
C ASN A 281 -17.72 -3.27 -16.07
N THR A 282 -18.37 -2.23 -15.56
CA THR A 282 -19.46 -1.54 -16.27
C THR A 282 -18.98 -0.88 -17.56
N VAL A 283 -17.85 -0.16 -17.48
CA VAL A 283 -17.24 0.53 -18.64
C VAL A 283 -16.78 -0.48 -19.68
N TRP A 284 -16.13 -1.57 -19.25
CA TRP A 284 -15.67 -2.63 -20.12
C TRP A 284 -16.82 -3.39 -20.80
N ASN A 285 -17.86 -3.79 -20.05
CA ASN A 285 -19.03 -4.49 -20.62
C ASN A 285 -19.74 -3.62 -21.67
N THR A 286 -19.88 -2.32 -21.38
CA THR A 286 -20.52 -1.38 -22.30
C THR A 286 -19.71 -1.22 -23.58
N TYR A 287 -18.39 -1.02 -23.46
CA TYR A 287 -17.49 -0.97 -24.61
C TYR A 287 -17.57 -2.25 -25.44
N HIS A 288 -17.48 -3.42 -24.80
CA HIS A 288 -17.51 -4.71 -25.50
C HIS A 288 -18.82 -4.94 -26.26
N HIS A 289 -19.96 -4.60 -25.64
CA HIS A 289 -21.27 -4.66 -26.30
C HIS A 289 -21.31 -3.81 -27.58
N HIS A 290 -20.78 -2.58 -27.54
CA HIS A 290 -20.72 -1.72 -28.72
C HIS A 290 -19.71 -2.19 -29.77
N VAL A 291 -18.62 -2.83 -29.35
CA VAL A 291 -17.68 -3.50 -30.25
C VAL A 291 -18.36 -4.67 -30.97
N GLU A 292 -19.09 -5.53 -30.26
CA GLU A 292 -19.86 -6.63 -30.87
C GLU A 292 -20.90 -6.08 -31.86
N ASN A 293 -21.67 -5.07 -31.48
CA ASN A 293 -22.63 -4.40 -32.36
C ASN A 293 -21.96 -3.82 -33.62
N PHE A 294 -20.75 -3.28 -33.51
CA PHE A 294 -19.98 -2.79 -34.66
C PHE A 294 -19.55 -3.91 -35.61
N TYR A 295 -19.11 -5.05 -35.07
CA TYR A 295 -18.78 -6.23 -35.87
C TYR A 295 -20.02 -6.83 -36.56
N ASP A 296 -21.19 -6.74 -35.94
CA ASP A 296 -22.47 -7.10 -36.56
C ASP A 296 -22.83 -6.14 -37.69
N PHE A 297 -22.64 -4.82 -37.50
CA PHE A 297 -22.85 -3.82 -38.55
C PHE A 297 -21.89 -4.02 -39.75
N LEU A 298 -20.64 -4.41 -39.50
CA LEU A 298 -19.62 -4.65 -40.53
C LEU A 298 -19.91 -5.87 -41.45
N HIS A 299 -20.96 -6.65 -41.17
CA HIS A 299 -21.41 -7.79 -41.97
C HIS A 299 -21.58 -7.53 -43.49
N LEU A 300 -21.63 -6.26 -43.92
CA LEU A 300 -21.72 -5.85 -45.32
C LEU A 300 -20.41 -6.11 -46.11
N ASN A 301 -19.26 -6.26 -45.43
CA ASN A 301 -17.95 -6.61 -46.01
C ASN A 301 -17.35 -7.85 -45.32
N ARG A 302 -17.76 -9.04 -45.77
CA ARG A 302 -17.44 -10.35 -45.16
C ARG A 302 -15.94 -10.66 -44.99
N GLU A 303 -15.09 -10.16 -45.89
CA GLU A 303 -13.67 -10.53 -45.94
C GLU A 303 -12.82 -10.00 -44.78
N PHE A 304 -13.03 -8.75 -44.35
CA PHE A 304 -12.27 -8.16 -43.25
C PHE A 304 -12.64 -8.78 -41.89
N ARG A 305 -13.94 -9.06 -41.69
CA ARG A 305 -14.43 -9.71 -40.46
C ARG A 305 -13.87 -11.12 -40.30
N ASP A 306 -13.90 -11.91 -41.37
CA ASP A 306 -13.41 -13.29 -41.34
C ASP A 306 -11.89 -13.34 -41.11
N LEU A 307 -11.15 -12.35 -41.64
CA LEU A 307 -9.72 -12.21 -41.39
C LEU A 307 -9.42 -11.84 -39.93
N ASP A 308 -10.15 -10.88 -39.35
CA ASP A 308 -10.04 -10.49 -37.94
C ASP A 308 -10.41 -11.65 -37.01
N PHE A 309 -11.49 -12.39 -37.29
CA PHE A 309 -11.86 -13.58 -36.50
C PHE A 309 -10.79 -14.66 -36.56
N LYS A 310 -10.16 -14.87 -37.72
CA LYS A 310 -9.06 -15.81 -37.85
C LYS A 310 -7.82 -15.35 -37.08
N HIS A 311 -7.52 -14.05 -37.10
CA HIS A 311 -6.41 -13.47 -36.33
C HIS A 311 -6.67 -13.57 -34.82
N ASN A 312 -7.88 -13.21 -34.37
CA ASN A 312 -8.30 -13.33 -32.97
C ASN A 312 -8.24 -14.77 -32.50
N LEU A 313 -8.71 -15.72 -33.32
CA LEU A 313 -8.64 -17.16 -33.01
C LEU A 313 -7.18 -17.62 -32.84
N ASP A 314 -6.29 -17.28 -33.77
CA ASP A 314 -4.86 -17.62 -33.69
C ASP A 314 -4.21 -17.00 -32.44
N SER A 315 -4.53 -15.74 -32.12
CA SER A 315 -4.04 -15.08 -30.91
C SER A 315 -4.57 -15.72 -29.62
N LYS A 316 -5.86 -16.09 -29.56
CA LYS A 316 -6.43 -16.82 -28.40
C LYS A 316 -5.81 -18.21 -28.23
N LEU A 317 -5.57 -18.93 -29.33
CA LEU A 317 -4.89 -20.22 -29.29
C LEU A 317 -3.44 -20.10 -28.80
N LYS A 318 -2.73 -19.02 -29.15
CA LYS A 318 -1.40 -18.73 -28.60
C LYS A 318 -1.44 -18.44 -27.10
N ILE A 319 -2.44 -17.69 -26.63
CA ILE A 319 -2.65 -17.47 -25.18
C ILE A 319 -2.89 -18.79 -24.46
N ILE A 320 -3.74 -19.66 -25.01
CA ILE A 320 -4.01 -20.99 -24.41
C ILE A 320 -2.73 -21.82 -24.37
N THR A 321 -1.99 -21.91 -25.47
CA THR A 321 -0.73 -22.65 -25.51
C THR A 321 0.25 -22.11 -24.46
N ARG A 322 0.33 -20.79 -24.31
CA ARG A 322 1.17 -20.17 -23.28
C ARG A 322 0.67 -20.48 -21.87
N ALA A 323 -0.64 -20.45 -21.62
CA ALA A 323 -1.24 -20.83 -20.33
C ALA A 323 -0.94 -22.30 -19.98
N GLU A 324 -1.02 -23.21 -20.95
CA GLU A 324 -0.64 -24.62 -20.77
C GLU A 324 0.86 -24.78 -20.42
N GLU A 325 1.74 -24.00 -21.06
CA GLU A 325 3.17 -23.96 -20.72
C GLU A 325 3.41 -23.46 -19.29
N LEU A 326 2.72 -22.39 -18.87
CA LEU A 326 2.78 -21.85 -17.50
C LEU A 326 2.28 -22.89 -16.49
N GLY A 327 1.28 -23.69 -16.89
CA GLY A 327 0.81 -24.84 -16.12
C GLY A 327 1.88 -25.89 -15.86
N GLN A 328 3.00 -25.92 -16.59
CA GLN A 328 4.13 -26.84 -16.36
C GLN A 328 5.33 -26.17 -15.69
N GLU A 329 5.31 -24.85 -15.51
CA GLU A 329 6.39 -24.11 -14.88
C GLU A 329 6.52 -24.48 -13.38
N ALA A 330 7.75 -24.47 -12.87
CA ALA A 330 8.04 -24.82 -11.47
C ALA A 330 7.78 -23.64 -10.51
N ASP A 331 7.93 -22.41 -10.98
CA ASP A 331 7.68 -21.19 -10.20
C ASP A 331 6.22 -20.78 -10.37
N ILE A 332 5.41 -21.13 -9.37
CA ILE A 332 3.97 -20.89 -9.36
C ILE A 332 3.65 -19.40 -9.28
N ASN A 333 4.42 -18.61 -8.53
CA ASN A 333 4.16 -17.17 -8.37
C ASN A 333 4.49 -16.41 -9.66
N LYS A 334 5.55 -16.80 -10.35
CA LYS A 334 5.84 -16.27 -11.69
C LYS A 334 4.77 -16.71 -12.70
N ALA A 335 4.38 -17.98 -12.69
CA ALA A 335 3.33 -18.50 -13.56
C ALA A 335 1.99 -17.77 -13.35
N PHE A 336 1.63 -17.47 -12.09
CA PHE A 336 0.40 -16.76 -11.75
C PHE A 336 0.40 -15.31 -12.24
N ARG A 337 1.50 -14.57 -12.08
CA ARG A 337 1.64 -13.20 -12.62
C ARG A 337 1.56 -13.19 -14.15
N GLU A 338 2.21 -14.15 -14.81
CA GLU A 338 2.08 -14.30 -16.27
C GLU A 338 0.64 -14.66 -16.67
N LEU A 339 -0.05 -15.50 -15.89
CA LEU A 339 -1.46 -15.83 -16.12
C LEU A 339 -2.38 -14.61 -16.00
N GLN A 340 -2.17 -13.73 -15.01
CA GLN A 340 -2.92 -12.47 -14.88
C GLN A 340 -2.73 -11.58 -16.13
N MET A 341 -1.49 -11.48 -16.65
CA MET A 341 -1.24 -10.79 -17.91
C MET A 341 -1.97 -11.45 -19.09
N LEU A 342 -2.02 -12.79 -19.16
CA LEU A 342 -2.78 -13.49 -20.19
C LEU A 342 -4.28 -13.22 -20.09
N HIS A 343 -4.85 -13.14 -18.88
CA HIS A 343 -6.24 -12.74 -18.68
C HIS A 343 -6.50 -11.31 -19.13
N LYS A 344 -5.58 -10.37 -18.84
CA LYS A 344 -5.66 -8.99 -19.34
C LYS A 344 -5.63 -8.96 -20.87
N MET A 345 -4.68 -9.66 -21.49
CA MET A 345 -4.60 -9.76 -22.96
C MET A 345 -5.84 -10.41 -23.58
N TRP A 346 -6.39 -11.45 -22.95
CA TRP A 346 -7.61 -12.11 -23.41
C TRP A 346 -8.84 -11.20 -23.38
N LYS A 347 -8.98 -10.40 -22.30
CA LYS A 347 -10.13 -9.54 -22.03
C LYS A 347 -10.06 -8.19 -22.73
N GLU A 348 -8.87 -7.61 -22.83
CA GLU A 348 -8.65 -6.25 -23.35
C GLU A 348 -8.15 -6.27 -24.79
N ASP A 349 -7.14 -7.09 -25.11
CA ASP A 349 -6.40 -6.98 -26.38
C ASP A 349 -7.00 -7.79 -27.53
N ILE A 350 -7.73 -8.87 -27.25
CA ILE A 350 -8.26 -9.76 -28.28
C ILE A 350 -9.77 -9.62 -28.45
N GLY A 351 -10.18 -9.33 -29.68
CA GLY A 351 -11.59 -9.22 -30.06
C GLY A 351 -12.37 -10.55 -30.08
N PRO A 352 -13.65 -10.49 -30.48
CA PRO A 352 -14.49 -11.68 -30.57
C PRO A 352 -13.98 -12.67 -31.63
N VAL A 353 -14.31 -13.94 -31.42
CA VAL A 353 -14.09 -15.02 -32.39
C VAL A 353 -15.43 -15.47 -32.98
N ALA A 354 -15.39 -16.20 -34.08
CA ALA A 354 -16.59 -16.77 -34.69
C ALA A 354 -17.34 -17.65 -33.66
N LYS A 355 -18.68 -17.58 -33.69
CA LYS A 355 -19.57 -18.23 -32.72
C LYS A 355 -19.29 -19.73 -32.54
N GLU A 356 -18.89 -20.42 -33.60
CA GLU A 356 -18.57 -21.85 -33.61
C GLU A 356 -17.39 -22.22 -32.72
N TYR A 357 -16.40 -21.33 -32.57
CA TYR A 357 -15.18 -21.59 -31.79
C TYR A 357 -15.19 -20.89 -30.43
N ARG A 358 -16.19 -20.06 -30.13
CA ARG A 358 -16.22 -19.23 -28.91
C ARG A 358 -16.13 -20.11 -27.66
N ASP A 359 -17.01 -21.10 -27.57
CA ASP A 359 -17.13 -21.96 -26.39
C ASP A 359 -15.93 -22.90 -26.28
N GLU A 360 -15.51 -23.53 -27.39
CA GLU A 360 -14.36 -24.45 -27.40
C GLU A 360 -13.05 -23.75 -26.98
N VAL A 361 -12.84 -22.52 -27.45
CA VAL A 361 -11.65 -21.72 -27.13
C VAL A 361 -11.70 -21.25 -25.68
N TRP A 362 -12.88 -20.86 -25.19
CA TRP A 362 -13.07 -20.50 -23.78
C TRP A 362 -12.84 -21.67 -22.83
N ASP A 363 -13.42 -22.84 -23.11
CA ASP A 363 -13.30 -24.03 -22.26
C ASP A 363 -11.84 -24.46 -22.12
N LYS A 364 -11.08 -24.47 -23.22
CA LYS A 364 -9.63 -24.78 -23.19
C LYS A 364 -8.83 -23.78 -22.37
N PHE A 365 -9.16 -22.49 -22.49
CA PHE A 365 -8.49 -21.46 -21.69
C PHE A 365 -8.82 -21.62 -20.20
N SER A 366 -10.10 -21.83 -19.87
CA SER A 366 -10.57 -22.04 -18.50
C SER A 366 -9.90 -23.26 -17.86
N ASP A 367 -9.83 -24.38 -18.58
CA ASP A 367 -9.16 -25.60 -18.10
C ASP A 367 -7.67 -25.38 -17.85
N ALA A 368 -6.96 -24.68 -18.75
CA ALA A 368 -5.54 -24.36 -18.59
C ALA A 368 -5.30 -23.44 -17.37
N THR A 369 -6.13 -22.40 -17.22
CA THR A 369 -6.10 -21.46 -16.09
C THR A 369 -6.37 -22.17 -14.76
N LYS A 370 -7.34 -23.10 -14.73
CA LYS A 370 -7.71 -23.86 -13.54
C LYS A 370 -6.55 -24.67 -12.97
N VAL A 371 -5.74 -25.29 -13.83
CA VAL A 371 -4.55 -26.05 -13.40
C VAL A 371 -3.57 -25.17 -12.61
N ILE A 372 -3.38 -23.92 -13.02
CA ILE A 372 -2.49 -22.98 -12.34
C ILE A 372 -3.08 -22.52 -11.00
N HIS A 373 -4.39 -22.22 -10.96
CA HIS A 373 -5.07 -21.89 -9.70
C HIS A 373 -5.02 -23.03 -8.69
N ASP A 374 -5.31 -24.26 -9.11
CA ASP A 374 -5.28 -25.44 -8.23
C ASP A 374 -3.87 -25.65 -7.65
N LYS A 375 -2.82 -25.44 -8.45
CA LYS A 375 -1.42 -25.49 -7.98
C LYS A 375 -1.10 -24.40 -6.95
N ARG A 376 -1.50 -23.15 -7.22
CA ARG A 376 -1.29 -22.04 -6.28
C ARG A 376 -2.04 -22.27 -4.97
N GLN A 377 -3.29 -22.70 -5.05
CA GLN A 377 -4.10 -23.03 -3.88
C GLN A 377 -3.45 -24.15 -3.05
N ALA A 378 -2.93 -25.19 -3.71
CA ALA A 378 -2.21 -26.26 -3.02
C ALA A 378 -0.95 -25.76 -2.30
N GLN A 379 -0.16 -24.89 -2.94
CA GLN A 379 1.04 -24.29 -2.32
C GLN A 379 0.68 -23.39 -1.13
N LEU A 380 -0.34 -22.53 -1.27
CA LEU A 380 -0.82 -21.68 -0.17
C LEU A 380 -1.30 -22.54 1.01
N ALA A 381 -2.02 -23.63 0.74
CA ALA A 381 -2.48 -24.56 1.77
C ALA A 381 -1.33 -25.31 2.46
N GLU A 382 -0.24 -25.62 1.75
CA GLU A 382 0.97 -26.20 2.33
C GLU A 382 1.73 -25.18 3.19
N MET A 383 1.89 -23.95 2.71
CA MET A 383 2.49 -22.86 3.48
C MET A 383 1.71 -22.54 4.76
N GLU A 384 0.38 -22.55 4.70
CA GLU A 384 -0.47 -22.33 5.89
C GLU A 384 -0.30 -23.44 6.93
N LYS A 385 -0.15 -24.70 6.50
CA LYS A 385 0.19 -25.81 7.42
C LYS A 385 1.56 -25.60 8.06
N ASP A 386 2.55 -25.21 7.28
CA ASP A 386 3.89 -24.91 7.81
C ASP A 386 3.83 -23.76 8.84
N PHE A 387 3.05 -22.71 8.56
CA PHE A 387 2.81 -21.61 9.50
C PHE A 387 2.12 -22.09 10.77
N GLU A 388 1.13 -22.96 10.69
CA GLU A 388 0.47 -23.53 11.87
C GLU A 388 1.46 -24.35 12.71
N THR A 389 2.32 -25.18 12.10
CA THR A 389 3.36 -25.90 12.86
C THR A 389 4.37 -24.95 13.51
N ASN A 390 4.70 -23.82 12.87
CA ASN A 390 5.54 -22.80 13.46
C ASN A 390 4.84 -22.07 14.61
N TYR A 391 3.53 -21.85 14.51
CA TYR A 391 2.72 -21.28 15.60
C TYR A 391 2.74 -22.16 16.83
N GLU A 392 2.52 -23.47 16.68
CA GLU A 392 2.62 -24.45 17.77
C GLU A 392 4.01 -24.42 18.43
N LYS A 393 5.09 -24.49 17.64
CA LYS A 393 6.48 -24.38 18.16
C LYS A 393 6.72 -23.07 18.90
N LYS A 394 6.28 -21.94 18.35
CA LYS A 394 6.44 -20.63 19.02
C LYS A 394 5.67 -20.56 20.32
N LYS A 395 4.49 -21.17 20.39
CA LYS A 395 3.70 -21.27 21.62
C LYS A 395 4.43 -22.09 22.68
N GLU A 396 5.00 -23.24 22.31
CA GLU A 396 5.83 -24.05 23.20
C GLU A 396 7.05 -23.28 23.72
N LEU A 397 7.77 -22.54 22.86
CA LEU A 397 8.90 -21.71 23.26
C LEU A 397 8.49 -20.62 24.27
N VAL A 398 7.33 -19.99 24.10
CA VAL A 398 6.80 -19.00 25.06
C VAL A 398 6.49 -19.67 26.41
N GLU A 399 5.94 -20.87 26.41
CA GLU A 399 5.73 -21.64 27.64
C GLU A 399 7.05 -22.03 28.32
N GLU A 400 8.08 -22.40 27.55
CA GLU A 400 9.40 -22.69 28.10
C GLU A 400 10.08 -21.46 28.71
N ILE A 401 9.89 -20.26 28.15
CA ILE A 401 10.37 -18.99 28.74
C ILE A 401 9.67 -18.74 30.08
N LYS A 402 8.35 -18.99 30.16
CA LYS A 402 7.60 -18.88 31.43
C LYS A 402 8.13 -19.85 32.47
N LYS A 403 8.32 -21.13 32.12
CA LYS A 403 8.89 -22.16 33.01
C LYS A 403 10.30 -21.80 33.47
N ALA A 404 11.17 -21.32 32.56
CA ALA A 404 12.52 -20.88 32.90
C ALA A 404 12.55 -19.70 33.88
N THR A 405 11.50 -18.88 33.88
CA THR A 405 11.31 -17.80 34.85
C THR A 405 10.93 -18.35 36.23
N GLU A 406 10.00 -19.31 36.29
CA GLU A 406 9.54 -19.93 37.54
C GLU A 406 10.61 -20.81 38.21
N GLU A 407 11.41 -21.53 37.42
CA GLU A 407 12.48 -22.41 37.90
C GLU A 407 13.78 -21.67 38.25
N ALA A 408 13.81 -20.34 38.11
CA ALA A 408 15.00 -19.53 38.38
C ALA A 408 15.41 -19.63 39.85
N LYS A 409 16.49 -20.38 40.13
CA LYS A 409 17.05 -20.52 41.48
C LYS A 409 17.51 -19.15 42.00
N PRO A 410 17.24 -18.77 43.28
CA PRO A 410 17.62 -17.49 43.87
C PRO A 410 19.11 -17.42 44.21
N SER A 411 19.95 -17.67 43.21
CA SER A 411 21.41 -17.61 43.28
C SER A 411 21.92 -16.93 42.02
N HIS A 412 23.05 -16.23 42.13
CA HIS A 412 23.70 -15.60 40.98
C HIS A 412 23.91 -16.61 39.83
N GLN A 413 24.38 -17.82 40.13
CA GLN A 413 24.61 -18.86 39.13
C GLN A 413 23.29 -19.37 38.52
N GLY A 414 22.22 -19.42 39.31
CA GLY A 414 20.89 -19.81 38.84
C GLY A 414 20.34 -18.83 37.82
N TRP A 415 20.40 -17.54 38.13
CA TRP A 415 20.00 -16.47 37.22
C TRP A 415 20.87 -16.39 35.97
N GLN A 416 22.19 -16.56 36.06
CA GLN A 416 23.06 -16.59 34.89
C GLN A 416 22.69 -17.73 33.91
N ASN A 417 22.39 -18.92 34.45
CA ASN A 417 21.95 -20.05 33.62
C ASN A 417 20.57 -19.80 33.00
N ALA A 418 19.63 -19.24 33.77
CA ALA A 418 18.31 -18.89 33.27
C ALA A 418 18.38 -17.81 32.16
N ILE A 419 19.27 -16.82 32.28
CA ILE A 419 19.50 -15.79 31.26
C ILE A 419 19.98 -16.43 29.95
N LYS A 420 20.95 -17.36 30.01
CA LYS A 420 21.44 -18.08 28.82
C LYS A 420 20.33 -18.89 28.16
N LYS A 421 19.57 -19.66 28.95
CA LYS A 421 18.45 -20.47 28.46
C LYS A 421 17.38 -19.60 27.80
N VAL A 422 16.96 -18.51 28.44
CA VAL A 422 15.95 -17.59 27.87
C VAL A 422 16.47 -16.91 26.60
N GLN A 423 17.77 -16.60 26.52
CA GLN A 423 18.36 -16.07 25.29
C GLN A 423 18.33 -17.09 24.14
N GLU A 424 18.67 -18.35 24.40
CA GLU A 424 18.57 -19.43 23.41
C GLU A 424 17.11 -19.65 22.94
N LEU A 425 16.14 -19.60 23.86
CA LEU A 425 14.71 -19.69 23.53
C LEU A 425 14.22 -18.49 22.71
N ARG A 426 14.76 -17.30 22.98
CA ARG A 426 14.47 -16.10 22.20
C ARG A 426 15.03 -16.23 20.78
N ASP A 427 16.27 -16.68 20.64
CA ASP A 427 16.91 -16.83 19.34
C ASP A 427 16.19 -17.90 18.49
N THR A 428 15.80 -19.02 19.11
CA THR A 428 14.97 -20.04 18.44
C THR A 428 13.59 -19.52 18.05
N PHE A 429 12.94 -18.69 18.89
CA PHE A 429 11.65 -18.08 18.55
C PHE A 429 11.73 -17.22 17.29
N PHE A 430 12.77 -16.41 17.14
CA PHE A 430 12.99 -15.61 15.93
C PHE A 430 13.38 -16.44 14.71
N ASN A 431 14.06 -17.57 14.92
CA ASN A 431 14.44 -18.48 13.83
C ASN A 431 13.28 -19.39 13.36
N THR A 432 12.19 -19.53 14.13
CA THR A 432 11.06 -20.46 13.85
C THR A 432 10.12 -19.98 12.74
N GLY A 433 10.57 -19.11 11.83
CA GLY A 433 9.80 -18.72 10.64
C GLY A 433 8.53 -17.92 10.93
N ARG A 434 7.64 -17.83 9.93
CA ARG A 434 6.37 -17.10 9.98
C ARG A 434 5.26 -17.95 10.61
N VAL A 435 4.22 -17.27 11.09
CA VAL A 435 3.00 -17.85 11.70
C VAL A 435 1.76 -17.28 11.01
N PRO A 436 0.57 -17.90 11.17
CA PRO A 436 -0.66 -17.41 10.56
C PRO A 436 -0.94 -15.97 10.98
N ARG A 437 -1.38 -15.13 10.03
CA ARG A 437 -1.61 -13.68 10.25
C ARG A 437 -2.56 -13.43 11.42
N ALA A 438 -3.60 -14.25 11.56
CA ALA A 438 -4.58 -14.16 12.63
C ALA A 438 -3.95 -14.29 14.03
N ASN A 439 -2.92 -15.12 14.16
CA ASN A 439 -2.33 -15.49 15.45
C ASN A 439 -1.04 -14.71 15.75
N ASN A 440 -0.47 -14.00 14.76
CA ASN A 440 0.81 -13.30 14.88
C ASN A 440 0.81 -12.26 16.02
N LYS A 441 -0.26 -11.46 16.14
CA LYS A 441 -0.37 -10.44 17.19
C LYS A 441 -0.46 -11.06 18.59
N GLU A 442 -1.20 -12.17 18.72
CA GLU A 442 -1.37 -12.87 19.99
C GLU A 442 -0.05 -13.49 20.45
N ILE A 443 0.64 -14.22 19.58
CA ILE A 443 1.90 -14.89 19.94
C ILE A 443 3.01 -13.89 20.25
N TRP A 444 3.06 -12.78 19.51
CA TRP A 444 4.02 -11.70 19.77
C TRP A 444 3.79 -11.03 21.12
N LYS A 445 2.52 -10.75 21.46
CA LYS A 445 2.16 -10.23 22.78
C LYS A 445 2.54 -11.21 23.88
N ALA A 446 2.19 -12.48 23.74
CA ALA A 446 2.52 -13.52 24.72
C ALA A 446 4.04 -13.67 24.94
N PHE A 447 4.82 -13.57 23.86
CA PHE A 447 6.29 -13.56 23.91
C PHE A 447 6.85 -12.33 24.64
N LYS A 448 6.34 -11.13 24.31
CA LYS A 448 6.72 -9.87 24.99
C LYS A 448 6.41 -9.95 26.48
N ASP A 449 5.23 -10.41 26.85
CA ASP A 449 4.79 -10.53 28.25
C ASP A 449 5.68 -11.51 29.03
N ALA A 450 5.97 -12.68 28.46
CA ALA A 450 6.85 -13.68 29.07
C ALA A 450 8.27 -13.14 29.28
N THR A 451 8.83 -12.48 28.27
CA THR A 451 10.17 -11.88 28.34
C THR A 451 10.24 -10.70 29.31
N SER A 452 9.19 -9.88 29.35
CA SER A 452 9.06 -8.76 30.29
C SER A 452 9.00 -9.25 31.73
N ASN A 453 8.18 -10.27 32.02
CA ASN A 453 8.10 -10.90 33.33
C ASN A 453 9.46 -11.46 33.78
N PHE A 454 10.16 -12.20 32.90
CA PHE A 454 11.51 -12.70 33.18
C PHE A 454 12.47 -11.57 33.57
N ASN A 455 12.49 -10.49 32.78
CA ASN A 455 13.34 -9.34 33.05
C ASN A 455 12.96 -8.62 34.35
N HIS A 456 11.67 -8.53 34.67
CA HIS A 456 11.19 -7.95 35.91
C HIS A 456 11.69 -8.72 37.13
N GLN A 457 11.55 -10.05 37.12
CA GLN A 457 12.02 -10.91 38.22
C GLN A 457 13.55 -10.89 38.36
N LYS A 458 14.27 -10.98 37.25
CA LYS A 458 15.74 -10.82 37.20
C LYS A 458 16.17 -9.49 37.83
N ASN A 459 15.56 -8.39 37.41
CA ASN A 459 15.89 -7.05 37.90
C ASN A 459 15.55 -6.90 39.39
N SER A 460 14.42 -7.47 39.84
CA SER A 460 14.03 -7.49 41.25
C SER A 460 15.05 -8.24 42.11
N PHE A 461 15.50 -9.42 41.67
CA PHE A 461 16.53 -10.20 42.36
C PHE A 461 17.83 -9.42 42.54
N TYR A 462 18.39 -8.85 41.47
CA TYR A 462 19.63 -8.08 41.56
C TYR A 462 19.48 -6.79 42.37
N LYS A 463 18.31 -6.12 42.31
CA LYS A 463 18.02 -4.96 43.17
C LYS A 463 18.00 -5.35 44.65
N ASN A 464 17.33 -6.46 45.00
CA ASN A 464 17.26 -6.94 46.38
C ASN A 464 18.63 -7.41 46.88
N GLN A 465 19.39 -8.14 46.07
CA GLN A 465 20.76 -8.53 46.40
C GLN A 465 21.65 -7.31 46.66
N LYS A 466 21.53 -6.25 45.85
CA LYS A 466 22.27 -5.00 46.07
C LYS A 466 21.84 -4.30 47.36
N LYS A 467 20.54 -4.25 47.67
CA LYS A 467 20.02 -3.70 48.94
C LYS A 467 20.58 -4.45 50.14
N GLU A 468 20.53 -5.78 50.13
CA GLU A 468 21.10 -6.62 51.20
C GLU A 468 22.60 -6.37 51.38
N GLN A 469 23.36 -6.26 50.28
CA GLN A 469 24.78 -5.91 50.33
C GLN A 469 25.01 -4.53 50.96
N TYR A 470 24.20 -3.53 50.63
CA TYR A 470 24.28 -2.21 51.27
C TYR A 470 23.95 -2.26 52.77
N THR A 471 22.87 -2.93 53.16
CA THR A 471 22.51 -3.08 54.59
C THR A 471 23.60 -3.81 55.37
N ASN A 472 24.19 -4.86 54.79
CA ASN A 472 25.30 -5.57 55.42
C ASN A 472 26.57 -4.70 55.50
N LEU A 473 26.82 -3.86 54.50
CA LEU A 473 27.93 -2.91 54.51
C LEU A 473 27.72 -1.82 55.57
N GLU A 474 26.50 -1.32 55.74
CA GLU A 474 26.15 -0.33 56.76
C GLU A 474 26.31 -0.90 58.17
N LYS A 475 25.81 -2.12 58.44
CA LYS A 475 26.05 -2.83 59.71
C LYS A 475 27.54 -3.00 60.00
N LYS A 476 28.35 -3.37 58.99
CA LYS A 476 29.81 -3.44 59.14
C LYS A 476 30.44 -2.09 59.48
N ARG A 477 29.95 -1.00 58.87
CA ARG A 477 30.40 0.37 59.20
C ARG A 477 30.01 0.78 60.62
N GLU A 478 28.81 0.42 61.08
CA GLU A 478 28.37 0.67 62.46
C GLU A 478 29.25 -0.08 63.46
N LEU A 479 29.55 -1.35 63.21
CA LEU A 479 30.48 -2.13 64.03
C LEU A 479 31.88 -1.50 64.08
N ILE A 480 32.39 -1.00 62.95
CA ILE A 480 33.66 -0.25 62.90
C ILE A 480 33.55 1.03 63.72
N LYS A 481 32.45 1.77 63.63
CA LYS A 481 32.25 3.01 64.39
C LYS A 481 32.22 2.74 65.89
N ILE A 482 31.50 1.71 66.34
CA ILE A 482 31.49 1.28 67.75
C ILE A 482 32.91 0.90 68.18
N ALA A 483 33.67 0.23 67.32
CA ALA A 483 35.07 -0.10 67.60
C ALA A 483 35.97 1.15 67.71
N GLU A 484 35.80 2.14 66.83
CA GLU A 484 36.54 3.41 66.86
C GLU A 484 36.20 4.22 68.12
N GLU A 485 34.94 4.30 68.52
CA GLU A 485 34.49 5.02 69.72
C GLU A 485 35.04 4.43 71.02
N ASN A 486 35.29 3.12 71.05
CA ASN A 486 35.79 2.41 72.23
C ASN A 486 37.31 2.16 72.18
N LYS A 487 38.02 2.72 71.20
CA LYS A 487 39.47 2.50 71.00
C LYS A 487 40.34 3.05 72.13
N ASP A 488 39.95 4.19 72.71
CA ASP A 488 40.70 4.89 73.76
C ASP A 488 40.08 4.70 75.17
N SER A 489 39.20 3.69 75.33
CA SER A 489 38.52 3.40 76.60
C SER A 489 39.50 2.83 77.64
N GLU A 490 39.44 3.34 78.88
CA GLU A 490 40.30 2.90 80.00
C GLU A 490 39.79 1.65 80.74
N ASP A 491 38.56 1.20 80.45
CA ASP A 491 37.97 -0.03 81.00
C ASP A 491 38.32 -1.25 80.12
N PHE A 492 39.46 -1.86 80.40
CA PHE A 492 40.01 -2.98 79.61
C PHE A 492 39.14 -4.25 79.64
N ASP A 493 38.51 -4.58 80.75
CA ASP A 493 37.71 -5.82 80.88
C ASP A 493 36.43 -5.73 80.05
N ALA A 494 35.73 -4.58 80.09
CA ALA A 494 34.54 -4.35 79.28
C ALA A 494 34.86 -4.20 77.79
N THR A 495 35.91 -3.44 77.45
CA THR A 495 36.29 -3.14 76.06
C THR A 495 36.79 -4.41 75.33
N THR A 496 37.51 -5.30 76.03
CA THR A 496 37.99 -6.56 75.44
C THR A 496 36.84 -7.51 75.10
N GLN A 497 35.80 -7.59 75.93
CA GLN A 497 34.62 -8.40 75.62
C GLN A 497 33.81 -7.82 74.46
N LEU A 498 33.69 -6.49 74.41
CA LEU A 498 33.01 -5.79 73.31
C LEU A 498 33.70 -6.02 71.96
N MET A 499 35.03 -5.92 71.89
CA MET A 499 35.77 -6.15 70.65
C MET A 499 35.70 -7.61 70.16
N LYS A 500 35.71 -8.58 71.08
CA LYS A 500 35.49 -9.99 70.72
C LYS A 500 34.09 -10.22 70.15
N LYS A 501 33.09 -9.49 70.65
CA LYS A 501 31.73 -9.55 70.13
C LYS A 501 31.65 -8.96 68.70
N ILE A 502 32.25 -7.79 68.48
CA ILE A 502 32.34 -7.14 67.17
C ILE A 502 33.07 -7.99 66.12
N GLN A 503 34.05 -8.81 66.51
CA GLN A 503 34.74 -9.71 65.57
C GLN A 503 33.92 -10.95 65.18
N ASN A 504 32.98 -11.37 66.01
CA ASN A 504 32.14 -12.55 65.76
C ASN A 504 30.87 -12.20 64.97
N ASP A 505 30.34 -10.98 65.15
CA ASP A 505 29.16 -10.44 64.47
C ASP A 505 29.53 -9.84 63.09
#